data_AF-A0A1G0WM72-F1
#
_entry.id   AF-A0A1G0WM72-F1
#
_cell.length_a   1.000
_cell.length_b   1.000
_cell.length_c   1.000
_cell.angle_alpha   90.00
_cell.angle_beta   90.00
_cell.angle_gamma   90.00
#
_symmetry.space_group_name_H-M   'P 1'
#
loop_
_entity.id
_entity.type
_entity.pdbx_description
1 polymer ?
#
loop_
_entity_poly.entity_id
_entity_poly.type
_entity_poly.pdbx_seq_one_letter_code
_entity_poly.pdbx_strand_id
1 'polypeptide(L)' 'MMKEMNIITEKSEWIKRNVVDEPRLSELVELYEELNFKVKLVEPTESDFQEDGCNECIKGFAGRYKVIYTKPK' A
#
# COMPACT_ATOMS: atom_id res chain seq x y z
N MET A 1 -16.19 20.68 3.57
CA MET A 1 -15.97 19.86 4.78
C MET A 1 -14.70 19.07 4.56
N MET A 2 -13.59 19.50 5.17
CA MET A 2 -12.32 18.78 5.11
C MET A 2 -12.40 17.63 6.11
N LYS A 3 -12.35 16.38 5.66
CA LYS A 3 -12.11 15.24 6.56
C LYS A 3 -10.61 14.98 6.56
N GLU A 4 -9.89 15.76 7.36
CA GLU A 4 -8.64 15.28 7.92
C GLU A 4 -8.98 14.13 8.87
N MET A 5 -8.43 12.95 8.58
CA MET A 5 -8.46 11.84 9.52
C MET A 5 -7.11 11.15 9.52
N ASN A 6 -6.09 11.91 9.93
CA ASN A 6 -4.81 11.35 10.37
C ASN A 6 -5.01 10.70 11.73
N ILE A 7 -5.53 9.46 11.73
CA ILE A 7 -5.53 8.62 12.93
C ILE A 7 -4.13 8.00 13.02
N ILE A 8 -3.19 8.77 13.56
CA ILE A 8 -1.89 8.24 13.99
C ILE A 8 -2.15 7.55 15.32
N THR A 9 -2.38 6.24 15.27
CA THR A 9 -2.42 5.41 16.49
C THR A 9 -0.98 5.05 16.87
N GLU A 10 -0.66 5.22 18.14
CA GLU A 10 0.69 5.22 18.74
C GLU A 10 1.44 3.86 18.71
N LYS A 11 1.27 3.03 17.67
CA LYS A 11 1.87 1.68 17.55
C LYS A 11 2.45 1.27 16.18
N SER A 12 2.49 2.12 15.15
CA SER A 12 3.11 1.70 13.87
C SER A 12 3.67 2.86 13.05
N GLU A 13 5.00 2.98 13.00
CA GLU A 13 5.76 3.85 12.09
C GLU A 13 5.60 3.50 10.59
N TRP A 14 4.63 2.66 10.22
CA TRP A 14 4.44 2.14 8.86
C TRP A 14 3.49 3.03 8.06
N ILE A 15 3.98 3.58 6.95
CA ILE A 15 3.25 4.45 6.02
C ILE A 15 2.82 3.63 4.80
N LYS A 16 1.52 3.63 4.48
CA LYS A 16 0.99 3.03 3.24
C LYS A 16 1.51 3.79 2.02
N ARG A 17 1.97 3.09 0.98
CA ARG A 17 2.54 3.69 -0.23
C ARG A 17 1.72 3.39 -1.48
N ASN A 18 1.66 2.12 -1.88
CA ASN A 18 1.10 1.71 -3.17
C ASN A 18 0.27 0.44 -3.01
N VAL A 19 -0.67 0.23 -3.93
CA VAL A 19 -1.33 -1.06 -4.15
C VAL A 19 -0.99 -1.48 -5.57
N VAL A 20 -0.20 -2.54 -5.73
CA VAL A 20 0.46 -2.84 -7.01
C VAL A 20 0.74 -4.35 -7.17
N ASP A 21 0.78 -4.83 -8.41
CA ASP A 21 1.18 -6.20 -8.76
C ASP A 21 2.55 -6.24 -9.48
N GLU A 22 2.98 -7.44 -9.86
CA GLU A 22 4.25 -7.64 -10.56
C GLU A 22 4.20 -7.14 -12.01
N PRO A 23 5.34 -6.68 -12.57
CA PRO A 23 6.69 -6.64 -11.98
C PRO A 23 6.98 -5.43 -11.09
N ARG A 24 6.05 -4.46 -11.06
CA ARG A 24 6.25 -3.17 -10.42
C ARG A 24 6.36 -3.28 -8.89
N LEU A 25 5.71 -4.29 -8.31
CA LEU A 25 5.85 -4.65 -6.90
C LEU A 25 7.32 -4.90 -6.53
N SER A 26 8.00 -5.81 -7.23
CA SER A 26 9.40 -6.14 -6.95
C SER A 26 10.32 -4.93 -7.11
N GLU A 27 10.17 -4.15 -8.18
CA GLU A 27 10.97 -2.92 -8.41
C GLU A 27 10.83 -1.90 -7.28
N LEU A 28 9.62 -1.71 -6.75
CA LEU A 28 9.36 -0.75 -5.69
C LEU A 28 9.90 -1.24 -4.34
N VAL A 29 9.86 -2.54 -4.07
CA VAL A 29 10.46 -3.12 -2.86
C VAL A 29 11.96 -2.86 -2.86
N GLU A 30 12.66 -3.19 -3.94
CA GLU A 30 14.10 -2.96 -4.09
C GLU A 30 14.45 -1.48 -3.91
N LEU A 31 13.74 -0.59 -4.60
CA LEU A 31 13.94 0.85 -4.48
C LEU A 31 13.79 1.36 -3.03
N TYR A 32 12.74 0.93 -2.31
CA TYR A 32 12.54 1.38 -0.93
C TYR A 32 13.61 0.83 0.02
N GLU A 33 14.07 -0.40 -0.20
CA GLU A 33 15.14 -0.99 0.61
C GLU A 33 16.48 -0.27 0.40
N GLU A 34 16.80 0.11 -0.84
CA GLU A 34 17.95 0.95 -1.23
C GLU A 34 17.90 2.34 -0.59
N LEU A 35 16.71 2.93 -0.51
CA LEU A 35 16.47 4.23 0.16
C LEU A 35 16.45 4.14 1.69
N ASN A 36 16.92 3.03 2.26
CA ASN A 36 17.01 2.79 3.70
C ASN A 36 15.65 2.75 4.43
N PHE A 37 14.61 2.23 3.77
CA PHE A 37 13.34 1.88 4.41
C PHE A 37 13.25 0.37 4.69
N LYS A 38 12.47 0.01 5.71
CA LYS A 38 11.92 -1.34 5.87
C LYS A 38 10.64 -1.40 5.06
N VAL A 39 10.40 -2.52 4.41
CA VAL A 39 9.22 -2.77 3.57
C VAL A 39 8.36 -3.87 4.20
N LYS A 40 7.05 -3.68 4.18
CA LYS A 40 6.06 -4.68 4.59
C LYS A 40 5.00 -4.77 3.50
N LEU A 41 4.75 -5.99 3.04
CA LEU A 41 3.70 -6.30 2.08
C LEU A 41 2.48 -6.87 2.81
N VAL A 42 1.28 -6.44 2.42
CA VAL A 42 0.00 -6.91 2.99
C VAL A 42 -0.98 -7.18 1.86
N GLU A 43 -1.88 -8.15 2.05
CA GLU A 43 -3.02 -8.34 1.14
C GLU A 43 -3.91 -7.08 1.13
N PRO A 44 -4.36 -6.63 -0.04
CA PRO A 44 -5.27 -5.50 -0.11
C PRO A 44 -6.66 -5.87 0.41
N THR A 45 -7.28 -4.89 1.04
CA THR A 45 -8.68 -4.91 1.48
C THR A 45 -9.56 -4.20 0.46
N GLU A 46 -10.88 -4.38 0.54
CA GLU A 46 -11.81 -3.68 -0.37
C GLU A 46 -11.67 -2.15 -0.31
N SER A 47 -11.38 -1.60 0.87
CA SER A 47 -11.15 -0.17 1.05
C SER A 47 -9.90 0.35 0.34
N ASP A 48 -8.92 -0.52 0.06
CA ASP A 48 -7.69 -0.12 -0.65
C ASP A 48 -7.94 0.17 -2.13
N PHE A 49 -9.10 -0.20 -2.65
CA PHE A 49 -9.52 0.00 -4.04
C PHE A 49 -10.68 1.00 -4.19
N GLN A 50 -11.17 1.61 -3.12
CA GLN A 50 -12.44 2.36 -3.13
C GLN A 50 -12.35 3.89 -3.33
N GLU A 51 -11.18 4.43 -3.66
CA GLU A 51 -11.07 5.86 -4.02
C GLU A 51 -11.69 6.09 -5.41
N ASP A 52 -12.99 6.40 -5.49
CA ASP A 52 -13.68 6.91 -6.71
C ASP A 52 -14.40 5.89 -7.61
N GLY A 53 -14.67 4.67 -7.12
CA GLY A 53 -15.60 3.74 -7.80
C GLY A 53 -15.04 3.03 -9.04
N CYS A 54 -13.74 3.15 -9.32
CA CYS A 54 -13.06 2.45 -10.41
C CYS A 54 -12.30 1.21 -9.91
N ASN A 55 -13.03 0.17 -9.49
CA ASN A 55 -12.44 -1.04 -8.91
C ASN A 55 -13.01 -2.35 -9.48
N GLU A 56 -13.86 -2.28 -10.50
CA GLU A 56 -14.39 -3.46 -11.19
C GLU A 56 -13.27 -4.31 -11.83
N CYS A 57 -12.26 -3.68 -12.41
CA CYS A 57 -11.11 -4.38 -13.00
C CYS A 57 -10.28 -5.15 -11.97
N ILE A 58 -10.39 -4.82 -10.67
CA ILE A 58 -9.50 -5.35 -9.63
C ILE A 58 -10.16 -6.49 -8.84
N LYS A 59 -11.49 -6.51 -8.71
CA LYS A 59 -12.23 -7.54 -7.96
C LYS A 59 -11.91 -8.98 -8.39
N GLY A 60 -11.61 -9.20 -9.68
CA GLY A 60 -11.21 -10.51 -10.21
C GLY A 60 -9.74 -10.89 -10.01
N PHE A 61 -8.91 -9.94 -9.57
CA PHE A 61 -7.45 -10.09 -9.50
C PHE A 61 -6.86 -9.69 -8.14
N ALA A 62 -7.69 -9.55 -7.09
CA ALA A 62 -7.26 -9.08 -5.78
C ALA A 62 -6.03 -9.82 -5.22
N GLY A 63 -5.91 -11.13 -5.47
CA GLY A 63 -4.75 -11.94 -5.03
C GLY A 63 -3.42 -11.64 -5.74
N ARG A 64 -3.44 -10.90 -6.86
CA ARG A 64 -2.23 -10.48 -7.59
C ARG A 64 -1.60 -9.21 -7.01
N TYR A 65 -2.41 -8.36 -6.38
CA TYR A 65 -1.96 -7.08 -5.85
C TYR A 65 -1.46 -7.23 -4.41
N LYS A 66 -0.50 -6.39 -4.02
CA LYS A 66 -0.07 -6.21 -2.63
C LYS A 66 -0.09 -4.74 -2.26
N VAL A 67 -0.36 -4.45 -1.00
CA VAL A 67 -0.19 -3.13 -0.41
C VAL A 67 1.22 -3.01 0.17
N ILE A 68 1.97 -2.02 -0.30
CA ILE A 68 3.31 -1.71 0.19
C ILE A 68 3.19 -0.73 1.36
N TYR A 69 3.75 -1.10 2.50
CA TYR A 69 4.01 -0.21 3.64
C TYR A 69 5.51 -0.02 3.83
N THR A 70 5.92 1.20 4.15
CA THR A 70 7.32 1.54 4.43
C THR A 70 7.47 2.18 5.79
N LYS A 71 8.60 1.95 6.46
CA LYS A 71 9.04 2.77 7.59
C LYS A 71 10.54 3.04 7.53
N PRO A 72 11.04 4.19 8.00
CA PRO A 72 12.47 4.41 8.11
C PRO A 72 13.15 3.26 8.87
N LYS A 73 14.34 2.84 8.43
CA LYS A 73 15.11 1.79 9.10
C LYS A 73 15.57 2.21 10.49
#